data_AF-A0A5J9VGF5-F1
#
_entry.id   AF-A0A5J9VGF5-F1
#
_cell.length_a   1.000
_cell.length_b   1.000
_cell.length_c   1.000
_cell.angle_alpha   90.00
_cell.angle_beta   90.00
_cell.angle_gamma   90.00
#
_symmetry.space_group_name_H-M   'P 1'
#
loop_
_entity.id
_entity.type
_entity.pdbx_description
1 polymer ?
#
loop_
_entity_poly.entity_id
_entity_poly.type
_entity_poly.pdbx_seq_one_letter_code
_entity_poly.pdbx_strand_id
1 'polypeptide(L)'
;MTGLEWERLFKLRCQDGSFMSSPAPTAYALMQTGDEKCLQFLDRVVHNSKGGVPFTYPVEIFERLWVVDRLQRLGISRYFTSEIAECLDYAYRHWTQKGLPVSRDWPVNDIDDTAMGFRLLRLHGYNVSPDVFTHFEKDSEFVCYPGQSNQSITATYNLYRAAQIAFPGEEVLERANTYSRAFLYERRASGKLKDKWVIAKDLPAEVGYALDFPWRANLPRIETRMYLEQYGGSADVWIGKVLYRMPLICNDLYLEAAKADFSSFQRRCRLEWNGLRKWYDKNDLGAFGVTPERALRAYFLAAANIFEPNRAAERLAWARTVVMAEAVSWYLQCNSGDGSKRERLVRNLENSGRNELTSYRMCVGCRGLEDPTEKALLYAIRDVINLARYDNASYGLREAWKQWLMSWTVKESHEPCEGNTTLLVVRTLEISSGRHSLTEKNSNHSEYCCLERLTSSICCKLGSRVLVQNGVNMEKVEDSECQVDIEMQELARFVLQSCNSINKVTRQTFLHVAKSCYYVAHCSPETIDNHISKVIFED
;
A
#
# COMPACT_ATOMS: atom_id res chain seq x y z
N MET A 1 -3.77 19.68 -45.84
CA MET A 1 -4.17 20.84 -45.03
C MET A 1 -3.75 22.09 -45.78
N THR A 2 -4.69 22.89 -46.29
CA THR A 2 -4.39 24.14 -47.00
C THR A 2 -4.32 25.31 -46.02
N GLY A 3 -3.44 26.28 -46.25
CA GLY A 3 -3.36 27.51 -45.44
C GLY A 3 -2.55 27.43 -44.15
N LEU A 4 -1.59 26.50 -44.04
CA LEU A 4 -0.67 26.46 -42.90
C LEU A 4 0.47 27.47 -43.07
N GLU A 5 0.73 28.28 -42.03
CA GLU A 5 1.85 29.23 -41.97
C GLU A 5 3.09 28.57 -41.33
N TRP A 6 3.92 27.93 -42.15
CA TRP A 6 5.07 27.13 -41.68
C TRP A 6 6.07 27.90 -40.82
N GLU A 7 6.32 29.18 -41.13
CA GLU A 7 7.21 30.03 -40.33
C GLU A 7 6.76 30.15 -38.86
N ARG A 8 5.45 30.19 -38.61
CA ARG A 8 4.90 30.21 -37.25
C ARG A 8 4.91 28.82 -36.63
N LEU A 9 4.57 27.79 -37.41
CA LEU A 9 4.54 26.41 -36.91
C LEU A 9 5.92 25.92 -36.48
N PHE A 10 7.00 26.29 -37.18
CA PHE A 10 8.36 25.89 -36.79
C PHE A 10 8.79 26.42 -35.42
N LYS A 11 8.13 27.46 -34.89
CA LYS A 11 8.34 27.92 -33.51
C LYS A 11 7.79 26.93 -32.45
N LEU A 12 6.94 26.01 -32.87
CA LEU A 12 6.33 24.95 -32.04
C LEU A 12 6.94 23.56 -32.29
N ARG A 13 7.93 23.45 -33.18
CA ARG A 13 8.62 22.19 -33.46
C ARG A 13 9.44 21.75 -32.24
N CYS A 14 9.40 20.47 -31.94
CA CYS A 14 10.20 19.85 -30.88
C CYS A 14 11.70 19.99 -31.14
N GLN A 15 12.50 19.86 -30.08
CA GLN A 15 13.96 19.96 -30.18
C GLN A 15 14.56 18.85 -31.06
N ASP A 16 13.94 17.67 -31.06
CA ASP A 16 14.32 16.52 -31.87
C ASP A 16 13.99 16.70 -33.37
N GLY A 17 13.29 17.77 -33.77
CA GLY A 17 12.89 18.02 -35.15
C GLY A 17 11.49 17.54 -35.51
N SER A 18 10.77 16.92 -34.58
CA SER A 18 9.41 16.45 -34.79
C SER A 18 8.36 17.55 -34.55
N PHE A 19 7.15 17.31 -35.06
CA PHE A 19 5.95 17.99 -34.60
C PHE A 19 5.18 17.07 -33.66
N MET A 20 5.16 17.40 -32.36
CA MET A 20 4.51 16.61 -31.30
C MET A 20 4.96 15.14 -31.33
N SER A 21 6.27 14.89 -31.44
CA SER A 21 6.90 13.55 -31.51
C SER A 21 6.20 12.55 -32.43
N SER A 22 5.57 13.04 -33.51
CA SER A 22 4.72 12.22 -34.37
C SER A 22 5.29 12.17 -35.79
N PRO A 23 5.57 10.96 -36.33
CA PRO A 23 6.10 10.81 -37.69
C PRO A 23 5.20 11.38 -38.78
N ALA A 24 3.89 11.16 -38.72
CA ALA A 24 2.96 11.60 -39.77
C ALA A 24 2.95 13.13 -40.03
N PRO A 25 2.71 14.01 -39.03
CA PRO A 25 2.76 15.45 -39.25
C PRO A 25 4.18 15.95 -39.57
N THR A 26 5.21 15.29 -39.05
CA THR A 26 6.62 15.63 -39.36
C THR A 26 6.97 15.31 -40.82
N ALA A 27 6.50 14.17 -41.34
CA ALA A 27 6.64 13.82 -42.76
C ALA A 27 5.89 14.81 -43.65
N TYR A 28 4.67 15.20 -43.27
CA TYR A 28 3.95 16.25 -44.00
C TYR A 28 4.69 17.58 -43.99
N ALA A 29 5.25 18.00 -42.84
CA ALA A 29 6.08 19.20 -42.76
C ALA A 29 7.31 19.12 -43.66
N LEU A 30 8.02 17.98 -43.65
CA LEU A 30 9.16 17.74 -44.53
C LEU A 30 8.77 17.88 -46.01
N MET A 31 7.67 17.25 -46.44
CA MET A 31 7.20 17.33 -47.83
C MET A 31 6.90 18.76 -48.28
N GLN A 32 6.45 19.63 -47.38
CA GLN A 32 6.08 21.01 -47.70
C GLN A 32 7.25 21.99 -47.62
N THR A 33 8.32 21.66 -46.91
CA THR A 33 9.35 22.64 -46.52
C THR A 33 10.79 22.21 -46.80
N GLY A 34 11.04 20.91 -46.97
CA GLY A 34 12.39 20.35 -47.08
C GLY A 34 13.22 20.48 -45.80
N ASP A 35 12.59 20.71 -44.64
CA ASP A 35 13.31 20.97 -43.39
C ASP A 35 14.19 19.78 -42.95
N GLU A 36 15.48 20.07 -42.73
CA GLU A 36 16.49 19.05 -42.43
C GLU A 36 16.27 18.40 -41.07
N LYS A 37 15.78 19.11 -40.05
CA LYS A 37 15.54 18.52 -38.72
C LYS A 37 14.35 17.57 -38.74
N CYS A 38 13.31 17.87 -39.53
CA CYS A 38 12.20 16.95 -39.77
C CYS A 38 12.70 15.67 -40.45
N LEU A 39 13.60 15.77 -41.45
CA LEU A 39 14.24 14.60 -42.06
C LEU A 39 15.06 13.80 -41.05
N GLN A 40 15.92 14.46 -40.28
CA GLN A 40 16.74 13.81 -39.25
C GLN A 40 15.89 13.07 -38.20
N PHE A 41 14.75 13.62 -37.80
CA PHE A 41 13.81 12.91 -36.93
C PHE A 41 13.28 11.64 -37.59
N LEU A 42 12.75 11.75 -38.82
CA LEU A 42 12.16 10.61 -39.52
C LEU A 42 13.18 9.51 -39.80
N ASP A 43 14.39 9.85 -40.22
CA ASP A 43 15.48 8.91 -40.45
C ASP A 43 15.81 8.13 -39.17
N ARG A 44 15.88 8.81 -38.02
CA ARG A 44 16.09 8.14 -36.73
C ARG A 44 14.95 7.19 -36.38
N VAL A 45 13.69 7.59 -36.58
CA VAL A 45 12.53 6.74 -36.24
C VAL A 45 12.46 5.52 -37.15
N VAL A 46 12.66 5.69 -38.45
CA VAL A 46 12.69 4.60 -39.45
C VAL A 46 13.83 3.62 -39.14
N HIS A 47 15.02 4.14 -38.81
CA HIS A 47 16.17 3.32 -38.42
C HIS A 47 15.86 2.49 -37.17
N ASN A 48 15.40 3.13 -36.09
CA ASN A 48 15.10 2.45 -34.82
C ASN A 48 13.95 1.43 -34.94
N SER A 49 13.01 1.69 -35.84
CA SER A 49 11.83 0.85 -36.08
C SER A 49 12.01 -0.15 -37.22
N LYS A 50 13.22 -0.25 -37.80
CA LYS A 50 13.57 -1.17 -38.89
C LYS A 50 12.64 -1.09 -40.11
N GLY A 51 12.29 0.13 -40.51
CA GLY A 51 11.49 0.43 -41.70
C GLY A 51 10.12 1.03 -41.40
N GLY A 52 9.32 0.39 -40.54
CA GLY A 52 8.03 0.95 -40.11
C GLY A 52 8.21 2.18 -39.21
N VAL A 53 7.11 2.84 -38.82
CA VAL A 53 7.14 3.90 -37.79
C VAL A 53 5.89 3.81 -36.90
N PRO A 54 5.99 4.03 -35.58
CA PRO A 54 4.80 4.21 -34.72
C PRO A 54 4.13 5.56 -34.99
N PHE A 55 2.91 5.78 -34.49
CA PHE A 55 2.26 7.09 -34.66
C PHE A 55 2.87 8.19 -33.77
N THR A 56 3.59 7.79 -32.72
CA THR A 56 4.31 8.66 -31.78
C THR A 56 5.63 7.99 -31.37
N TYR A 57 6.72 8.76 -31.30
CA TYR A 57 8.03 8.30 -30.87
C TYR A 57 8.95 9.47 -30.46
N PRO A 58 9.71 9.37 -29.36
CA PRO A 58 9.69 8.28 -28.38
C PRO A 58 8.51 8.38 -27.39
N VAL A 59 8.35 7.39 -26.51
CA VAL A 59 7.31 7.32 -25.45
C VAL A 59 7.87 6.82 -24.12
N GLU A 60 9.12 7.19 -23.86
CA GLU A 60 9.99 6.51 -22.92
C GLU A 60 9.67 6.81 -21.45
N ILE A 61 9.07 7.97 -21.15
CA ILE A 61 8.61 8.32 -19.79
C ILE A 61 7.33 7.53 -19.49
N PHE A 62 6.34 7.60 -20.39
CA PHE A 62 5.11 6.83 -20.33
C PHE A 62 5.38 5.33 -20.15
N GLU A 63 6.23 4.74 -20.99
CA GLU A 63 6.54 3.31 -20.91
C GLU A 63 7.13 2.91 -19.55
N ARG A 64 8.11 3.67 -19.04
CA ARG A 64 8.76 3.40 -17.75
C ARG A 64 7.78 3.46 -16.58
N LEU A 65 6.97 4.52 -16.53
CA LEU A 65 6.01 4.72 -15.45
C LEU A 65 4.97 3.60 -15.43
N TRP A 66 4.44 3.20 -16.59
CA TRP A 66 3.44 2.14 -16.65
C TRP A 66 4.05 0.77 -16.39
N VAL A 67 5.26 0.47 -16.85
CA VAL A 67 5.98 -0.77 -16.47
C VAL A 67 6.06 -0.89 -14.94
N VAL A 68 6.49 0.17 -14.26
CA VAL A 68 6.59 0.17 -12.79
C VAL A 68 5.21 -0.06 -12.15
N ASP A 69 4.16 0.63 -12.60
CA ASP A 69 2.80 0.45 -12.07
C ASP A 69 2.30 -0.99 -12.27
N ARG A 70 2.50 -1.58 -13.45
CA ARG A 70 2.07 -2.97 -13.72
C ARG A 70 2.81 -3.97 -12.84
N LEU A 71 4.13 -3.85 -12.72
CA LEU A 71 4.92 -4.74 -11.86
C LEU A 71 4.51 -4.64 -10.38
N GLN A 72 4.19 -3.43 -9.89
CA GLN A 72 3.73 -3.23 -8.51
C GLN A 72 2.36 -3.86 -8.26
N ARG A 73 1.39 -3.62 -9.14
CA ARG A 73 0.01 -4.10 -8.96
C ARG A 73 -0.14 -5.60 -9.23
N LEU A 74 0.69 -6.15 -10.10
CA LEU A 74 0.83 -7.60 -10.27
C LEU A 74 1.58 -8.25 -9.09
N GLY A 75 2.09 -7.47 -8.14
CA GLY A 75 2.69 -7.97 -6.90
C GLY A 75 4.07 -8.60 -7.07
N ILE A 76 4.73 -8.40 -8.21
CA ILE A 76 6.04 -8.99 -8.57
C ILE A 76 7.19 -7.97 -8.58
N SER A 77 6.91 -6.70 -8.28
CA SER A 77 7.91 -5.61 -8.26
C SER A 77 9.17 -5.88 -7.42
N ARG A 78 9.08 -6.68 -6.36
CA ARG A 78 10.23 -7.01 -5.50
C ARG A 78 11.37 -7.73 -6.23
N TYR A 79 11.09 -8.37 -7.37
CA TYR A 79 12.09 -9.01 -8.21
C TYR A 79 12.86 -8.03 -9.11
N PHE A 80 12.36 -6.80 -9.23
CA PHE A 80 12.83 -5.80 -10.20
C PHE A 80 13.23 -4.49 -9.52
N THR A 81 13.83 -4.57 -8.32
CA THR A 81 14.06 -3.40 -7.48
C THR A 81 15.06 -2.42 -8.13
N SER A 82 16.12 -2.92 -8.76
CA SER A 82 17.10 -2.11 -9.50
C SER A 82 16.50 -1.45 -10.74
N GLU A 83 15.72 -2.20 -11.51
CA GLU A 83 15.14 -1.76 -12.77
C GLU A 83 14.04 -0.72 -12.51
N ILE A 84 13.25 -0.90 -11.46
CA ILE A 84 12.27 0.09 -11.01
C ILE A 84 12.96 1.38 -10.58
N ALA A 85 14.07 1.29 -9.83
CA ALA A 85 14.82 2.47 -9.43
C ALA A 85 15.32 3.25 -10.65
N GLU A 86 15.91 2.58 -11.64
CA GLU A 86 16.37 3.20 -12.88
C GLU A 86 15.22 3.88 -13.66
N CYS A 87 14.07 3.22 -13.76
CA CYS A 87 12.89 3.78 -14.41
C CYS A 87 12.42 5.09 -13.74
N LEU A 88 12.39 5.10 -12.40
CA LEU A 88 11.96 6.25 -11.62
C LEU A 88 13.02 7.37 -11.60
N ASP A 89 14.30 7.04 -11.55
CA ASP A 89 15.40 8.01 -11.69
C ASP A 89 15.35 8.71 -13.05
N TYR A 90 15.01 7.97 -14.12
CA TYR A 90 14.78 8.58 -15.43
C TYR A 90 13.59 9.54 -15.41
N ALA A 91 12.43 9.10 -14.91
CA ALA A 91 11.25 9.96 -14.82
C ALA A 91 11.51 11.21 -13.96
N TYR A 92 12.21 11.06 -12.83
CA TYR A 92 12.52 12.16 -11.92
C TYR A 92 13.43 13.22 -12.56
N ARG A 93 14.42 12.81 -13.37
CA ARG A 93 15.27 13.75 -14.13
C ARG A 93 14.50 14.62 -15.11
N HIS A 94 13.31 14.19 -15.53
CA HIS A 94 12.42 14.91 -16.44
C HIS A 94 11.23 15.56 -15.73
N TRP A 95 11.13 15.43 -14.40
CA TRP A 95 10.07 16.05 -13.60
C TRP A 95 10.18 17.58 -13.62
N THR A 96 9.09 18.26 -13.98
CA THR A 96 9.04 19.74 -14.03
C THR A 96 7.93 20.30 -13.16
N GLN A 97 7.96 21.60 -12.90
CA GLN A 97 6.87 22.31 -12.20
C GLN A 97 5.54 22.30 -12.96
N LYS A 98 5.54 21.94 -14.24
CA LYS A 98 4.33 21.85 -15.07
C LYS A 98 3.85 20.41 -15.27
N GLY A 99 4.49 19.44 -14.61
CA GLY A 99 4.21 18.02 -14.75
C GLY A 99 5.22 17.26 -15.63
N LEU A 100 4.82 16.07 -16.05
CA LEU A 100 5.56 15.18 -16.94
C LEU A 100 4.88 15.08 -18.30
N PRO A 101 5.68 15.00 -19.37
CA PRO A 101 5.19 14.62 -20.68
C PRO A 101 5.35 13.10 -20.93
N VAL A 102 4.68 12.61 -21.98
CA VAL A 102 4.84 11.24 -22.53
C VAL A 102 6.31 10.90 -22.87
N SER A 103 7.09 11.89 -23.32
CA SER A 103 8.52 11.76 -23.65
C SER A 103 9.28 13.06 -23.43
N ARG A 104 10.60 13.00 -23.28
CA ARG A 104 11.46 14.16 -22.98
C ARG A 104 11.29 15.32 -23.96
N ASP A 105 11.16 15.01 -25.25
CA ASP A 105 11.16 16.01 -26.33
C ASP A 105 9.73 16.46 -26.68
N TRP A 106 8.72 15.93 -25.97
CA TRP A 106 7.32 16.29 -26.15
C TRP A 106 7.01 17.62 -25.46
N PRO A 107 6.33 18.57 -26.14
CA PRO A 107 6.27 19.96 -25.69
C PRO A 107 5.14 20.24 -24.69
N VAL A 108 4.24 19.27 -24.45
CA VAL A 108 3.04 19.44 -23.62
C VAL A 108 2.90 18.33 -22.59
N ASN A 109 2.85 18.68 -21.31
CA ASN A 109 2.57 17.71 -20.26
C ASN A 109 1.09 17.32 -20.25
N ASP A 110 0.81 16.10 -19.82
CA ASP A 110 -0.55 15.62 -19.59
C ASP A 110 -0.72 15.15 -18.14
N ILE A 111 -1.98 15.18 -17.67
CA ILE A 111 -2.29 14.83 -16.29
C ILE A 111 -2.14 13.32 -16.02
N ASP A 112 -2.20 12.47 -17.05
CA ASP A 112 -2.16 11.01 -16.88
C ASP A 112 -0.74 10.56 -16.49
N ASP A 113 0.25 10.93 -17.31
CA ASP A 113 1.67 10.74 -17.04
C ASP A 113 2.13 11.51 -15.79
N THR A 114 1.64 12.74 -15.60
CA THR A 114 1.96 13.54 -14.42
C THR A 114 1.45 12.89 -13.13
N ALA A 115 0.19 12.42 -13.11
CA ALA A 115 -0.38 11.77 -11.93
C ALA A 115 0.28 10.42 -11.65
N MET A 116 0.55 9.63 -12.69
CA MET A 116 1.29 8.37 -12.59
C MET A 116 2.69 8.60 -12.01
N GLY A 117 3.44 9.54 -12.58
CA GLY A 117 4.78 9.91 -12.14
C GLY A 117 4.78 10.44 -10.71
N PHE A 118 3.91 11.40 -10.39
CA PHE A 118 3.76 11.94 -9.05
C PHE A 118 3.60 10.83 -8.01
N ARG A 119 2.63 9.94 -8.25
CA ARG A 119 2.30 8.86 -7.33
C ARG A 119 3.47 7.91 -7.13
N LEU A 120 4.07 7.44 -8.21
CA LEU A 120 5.18 6.49 -8.15
C LEU A 120 6.42 7.12 -7.52
N LEU A 121 6.81 8.32 -7.95
CA LEU A 121 7.94 9.06 -7.38
C LEU A 121 7.75 9.27 -5.88
N ARG A 122 6.59 9.77 -5.45
CA ARG A 122 6.32 9.99 -4.02
C ARG A 122 6.32 8.69 -3.20
N LEU A 123 5.68 7.63 -3.69
CA LEU A 123 5.67 6.32 -3.00
C LEU A 123 7.06 5.71 -2.87
N HIS A 124 8.00 6.08 -3.75
CA HIS A 124 9.40 5.65 -3.69
C HIS A 124 10.33 6.60 -2.95
N GLY A 125 9.82 7.72 -2.43
CA GLY A 125 10.56 8.66 -1.57
C GLY A 125 11.22 9.83 -2.32
N TYR A 126 10.89 10.04 -3.59
CA TYR A 126 11.35 11.22 -4.33
C TYR A 126 10.58 12.46 -3.88
N ASN A 127 11.26 13.60 -3.88
CA ASN A 127 10.64 14.89 -3.56
C ASN A 127 9.92 15.46 -4.78
N VAL A 128 8.59 15.39 -4.78
CA VAL A 128 7.70 15.93 -5.83
C VAL A 128 6.62 16.82 -5.20
N SER A 129 6.49 18.05 -5.72
CA SER A 129 5.45 19.00 -5.30
C SER A 129 4.11 18.67 -5.96
N PRO A 130 2.99 18.74 -5.23
CA PRO A 130 1.65 18.58 -5.81
C PRO A 130 1.22 19.79 -6.66
N ASP A 131 1.92 20.92 -6.59
CA ASP A 131 1.58 22.15 -7.33
C ASP A 131 1.55 21.96 -8.85
N VAL A 132 2.19 20.88 -9.35
CA VAL A 132 2.10 20.48 -10.76
C VAL A 132 0.66 20.29 -11.24
N PHE A 133 -0.25 19.90 -10.34
CA PHE A 133 -1.66 19.66 -10.69
C PHE A 133 -2.44 20.95 -10.94
N THR A 134 -1.99 22.09 -10.40
CA THR A 134 -2.57 23.41 -10.68
C THR A 134 -2.51 23.75 -12.18
N HIS A 135 -1.53 23.19 -12.91
CA HIS A 135 -1.43 23.39 -14.37
C HIS A 135 -2.60 22.77 -15.15
N PHE A 136 -3.25 21.76 -14.58
CA PHE A 136 -4.35 21.02 -15.20
C PHE A 136 -5.71 21.37 -14.62
N GLU A 137 -5.75 22.21 -13.58
CA GLU A 137 -6.97 22.68 -12.94
C GLU A 137 -7.57 23.84 -13.75
N LYS A 138 -8.85 23.73 -14.11
CA LYS A 138 -9.61 24.76 -14.80
C LYS A 138 -11.07 24.72 -14.36
N ASP A 139 -11.61 25.85 -13.94
CA ASP A 139 -13.02 26.00 -13.53
C ASP A 139 -13.44 24.96 -12.45
N SER A 140 -12.53 24.66 -11.51
CA SER A 140 -12.66 23.60 -10.48
C SER A 140 -12.74 22.16 -11.01
N GLU A 141 -12.46 21.95 -12.29
CA GLU A 141 -12.27 20.64 -12.91
C GLU A 141 -10.80 20.38 -13.23
N PHE A 142 -10.46 19.13 -13.50
CA PHE A 142 -9.12 18.74 -13.98
C PHE A 142 -9.21 18.19 -15.40
N VAL A 143 -8.35 18.70 -16.29
CA VAL A 143 -8.34 18.33 -17.71
C VAL A 143 -7.09 17.52 -18.08
N CYS A 144 -7.23 16.65 -19.07
CA CYS A 144 -6.14 15.78 -19.55
C CYS A 144 -4.96 16.58 -20.11
N TYR A 145 -5.26 17.53 -20.99
CA TYR A 145 -4.33 18.53 -21.50
C TYR A 145 -4.90 19.92 -21.25
N PRO A 146 -4.08 20.93 -20.91
CA PRO A 146 -4.53 22.31 -20.81
C PRO A 146 -5.23 22.77 -22.11
N GLY A 147 -6.47 23.26 -21.98
CA GLY A 147 -7.29 23.71 -23.12
C GLY A 147 -8.13 22.62 -23.81
N GLN A 148 -8.01 21.35 -23.40
CA GLN A 148 -8.90 20.28 -23.87
C GLN A 148 -10.12 20.15 -22.96
N SER A 149 -11.30 19.90 -23.53
CA SER A 149 -12.56 19.66 -22.78
C SER A 149 -12.92 18.17 -22.64
N ASN A 150 -12.27 17.29 -23.41
CA ASN A 150 -12.60 15.87 -23.44
C ASN A 150 -11.95 15.10 -22.27
N GLN A 151 -12.76 14.72 -21.30
CA GLN A 151 -12.39 13.99 -20.09
C GLN A 151 -12.01 12.52 -20.42
N SER A 152 -11.06 11.94 -19.66
CA SER A 152 -10.62 10.55 -19.79
C SER A 152 -10.83 9.81 -18.47
N ILE A 153 -11.30 8.57 -18.54
CA ILE A 153 -11.48 7.71 -17.36
C ILE A 153 -10.13 7.35 -16.77
N THR A 154 -9.14 6.94 -17.57
CA THR A 154 -7.82 6.52 -17.07
C THR A 154 -7.03 7.69 -16.49
N ALA A 155 -7.05 8.85 -17.13
CA ALA A 155 -6.36 10.03 -16.63
C ALA A 155 -6.95 10.49 -15.28
N THR A 156 -8.29 10.54 -15.17
CA THR A 156 -8.95 10.89 -13.89
C THR A 156 -8.77 9.81 -12.83
N TYR A 157 -8.72 8.53 -13.23
CA TYR A 157 -8.39 7.42 -12.33
C TYR A 157 -6.97 7.51 -11.76
N ASN A 158 -5.98 7.85 -12.58
CA ASN A 158 -4.61 8.05 -12.11
C ASN A 158 -4.49 9.30 -11.23
N LEU A 159 -5.20 10.38 -11.55
CA LEU A 159 -5.34 11.55 -10.66
C LEU A 159 -5.93 11.16 -9.31
N TYR A 160 -7.01 10.36 -9.29
CA TYR A 160 -7.63 9.88 -8.07
C TYR A 160 -6.65 9.10 -7.20
N ARG A 161 -5.91 8.15 -7.78
CA ARG A 161 -4.89 7.38 -7.06
C ARG A 161 -3.74 8.26 -6.54
N ALA A 162 -3.34 9.28 -7.30
CA ALA A 162 -2.30 10.22 -6.90
C ALA A 162 -2.75 11.13 -5.75
N ALA A 163 -4.00 11.58 -5.78
CA ALA A 163 -4.56 12.47 -4.76
C ALA A 163 -4.74 11.78 -3.39
N GLN A 164 -4.88 10.46 -3.36
CA GLN A 164 -5.00 9.68 -2.12
C GLN A 164 -3.71 9.60 -1.28
N ILE A 165 -2.56 9.99 -1.84
CA ILE A 165 -1.27 10.04 -1.11
C ILE A 165 -0.86 11.47 -0.75
N ALA A 166 -1.86 12.34 -0.56
CA ALA A 166 -1.66 13.70 -0.09
C ALA A 166 -1.02 13.74 1.30
N PHE A 167 -0.21 14.77 1.51
CA PHE A 167 0.26 15.18 2.82
C PHE A 167 -0.62 16.31 3.36
N PRO A 168 -0.61 16.55 4.69
CA PRO A 168 -1.43 17.61 5.28
C PRO A 168 -1.10 18.98 4.68
N GLY A 169 -2.15 19.73 4.32
CA GLY A 169 -2.04 21.08 3.75
C GLY A 169 -1.82 21.11 2.23
N GLU A 170 -1.81 19.98 1.53
CA GLU A 170 -1.70 19.93 0.07
C GLU A 170 -3.08 20.11 -0.60
N GLU A 171 -3.64 21.32 -0.51
CA GLU A 171 -5.02 21.65 -0.93
C GLU A 171 -5.36 21.27 -2.38
N VAL A 172 -4.39 21.37 -3.30
CA VAL A 172 -4.61 20.99 -4.72
C VAL A 172 -4.93 19.50 -4.87
N LEU A 173 -4.36 18.63 -4.02
CA LEU A 173 -4.70 17.21 -4.02
C LEU A 173 -6.05 16.95 -3.38
N GLU A 174 -6.46 17.74 -2.39
CA GLU A 174 -7.80 17.63 -1.81
C GLU A 174 -8.89 17.97 -2.85
N ARG A 175 -8.67 19.05 -3.63
CA ARG A 175 -9.53 19.40 -4.77
C ARG A 175 -9.50 18.32 -5.85
N ALA A 176 -8.31 17.82 -6.21
CA ALA A 176 -8.15 16.74 -7.18
C ALA A 176 -8.86 15.45 -6.75
N ASN A 177 -8.76 15.06 -5.48
CA ASN A 177 -9.43 13.90 -4.93
C ASN A 177 -10.96 14.07 -4.99
N THR A 178 -11.45 15.24 -4.58
CA THR A 178 -12.89 15.56 -4.61
C THR A 178 -13.46 15.48 -6.03
N TYR A 179 -12.82 16.16 -6.98
CA TYR A 179 -13.21 16.13 -8.38
C TYR A 179 -13.16 14.71 -8.96
N SER A 180 -12.01 14.04 -8.87
CA SER A 180 -11.78 12.76 -9.52
C SER A 180 -12.68 11.66 -8.93
N ARG A 181 -12.89 11.65 -7.61
CA ARG A 181 -13.83 10.74 -6.96
C ARG A 181 -15.25 10.95 -7.48
N ALA A 182 -15.75 12.19 -7.47
CA ALA A 182 -17.10 12.51 -7.94
C ALA A 182 -17.31 12.10 -9.40
N PHE A 183 -16.34 12.42 -10.26
CA PHE A 183 -16.34 12.04 -11.67
C PHE A 183 -16.42 10.52 -11.85
N LEU A 184 -15.56 9.75 -11.18
CA LEU A 184 -15.52 8.30 -11.35
C LEU A 184 -16.77 7.61 -10.78
N TYR A 185 -17.34 8.11 -9.68
CA TYR A 185 -18.64 7.60 -9.17
C TYR A 185 -19.78 7.84 -10.15
N GLU A 186 -19.88 9.04 -10.75
CA GLU A 186 -20.89 9.30 -11.78
C GLU A 186 -20.74 8.33 -12.94
N ARG A 187 -19.51 8.13 -13.43
CA ARG A 187 -19.24 7.23 -14.55
C ARG A 187 -19.53 5.76 -14.23
N ARG A 188 -19.26 5.32 -12.99
CA ARG A 188 -19.66 4.00 -12.52
C ARG A 188 -21.18 3.86 -12.51
N ALA A 189 -21.88 4.83 -11.91
CA ALA A 189 -23.35 4.81 -11.80
C ALA A 189 -24.05 4.86 -13.17
N SER A 190 -23.48 5.58 -14.14
CA SER A 190 -24.02 5.69 -15.49
C SER A 190 -23.54 4.60 -16.47
N GLY A 191 -22.71 3.65 -16.02
CA GLY A 191 -22.18 2.56 -16.86
C GLY A 191 -21.19 3.04 -17.93
N LYS A 192 -20.56 4.20 -17.74
CA LYS A 192 -19.68 4.89 -18.69
C LYS A 192 -18.19 4.76 -18.34
N LEU A 193 -17.78 3.65 -17.71
CA LEU A 193 -16.38 3.33 -17.43
C LEU A 193 -15.67 2.73 -18.65
N LYS A 194 -15.73 3.45 -19.78
CA LYS A 194 -14.97 3.14 -21.00
C LYS A 194 -14.05 4.32 -21.29
N ASP A 195 -12.79 4.04 -21.58
CA ASP A 195 -11.82 5.07 -21.89
C ASP A 195 -11.65 5.27 -23.41
N LYS A 196 -11.21 6.46 -23.80
CA LYS A 196 -10.97 6.84 -25.21
C LYS A 196 -9.56 6.51 -25.69
N TRP A 197 -8.62 6.27 -24.78
CA TRP A 197 -7.20 6.01 -25.03
C TRP A 197 -6.83 4.53 -24.88
N VAL A 198 -7.70 3.70 -24.30
CA VAL A 198 -7.41 2.26 -24.11
C VAL A 198 -8.66 1.39 -24.20
N ILE A 199 -8.49 0.22 -24.80
CA ILE A 199 -9.40 -0.91 -24.76
C ILE A 199 -8.75 -1.93 -23.82
N ALA A 200 -9.09 -1.86 -22.54
CA ALA A 200 -8.57 -2.74 -21.50
C ALA A 200 -9.55 -3.88 -21.20
N LYS A 201 -9.02 -5.03 -20.76
CA LYS A 201 -9.83 -6.21 -20.40
C LYS A 201 -10.96 -5.89 -19.41
N ASP A 202 -10.68 -5.21 -18.31
CA ASP A 202 -11.67 -4.95 -17.26
C ASP A 202 -11.45 -3.62 -16.50
N LEU A 203 -11.44 -2.52 -17.26
CA LEU A 203 -11.37 -1.17 -16.70
C LEU A 203 -12.49 -0.88 -15.68
N PRO A 204 -13.75 -1.29 -15.88
CA PRO A 204 -14.80 -1.07 -14.88
C PRO A 204 -14.51 -1.70 -13.52
N ALA A 205 -14.01 -2.95 -13.47
CA ALA A 205 -13.67 -3.59 -12.21
C ALA A 205 -12.44 -2.94 -11.55
N GLU A 206 -11.44 -2.53 -12.35
CA GLU A 206 -10.25 -1.82 -11.85
C GLU A 206 -10.61 -0.48 -11.17
N VAL A 207 -11.45 0.33 -11.82
CA VAL A 207 -11.93 1.61 -11.26
C VAL A 207 -12.87 1.36 -10.08
N GLY A 208 -13.78 0.38 -10.21
CA GLY A 208 -14.72 0.01 -9.14
C GLY A 208 -14.02 -0.38 -7.85
N TYR A 209 -13.00 -1.25 -7.94
CA TYR A 209 -12.21 -1.67 -6.78
C TYR A 209 -11.54 -0.48 -6.08
N ALA A 210 -10.94 0.45 -6.82
CA ALA A 210 -10.28 1.60 -6.20
C ALA A 210 -11.24 2.60 -5.53
N LEU A 211 -12.48 2.71 -6.04
CA LEU A 211 -13.53 3.51 -5.41
C LEU A 211 -14.03 2.86 -4.12
N ASP A 212 -14.12 1.52 -4.11
CA ASP A 212 -14.58 0.75 -2.95
C ASP A 212 -13.49 0.63 -1.87
N PHE A 213 -12.21 0.60 -2.27
CA PHE A 213 -11.06 0.46 -1.39
C PHE A 213 -10.04 1.58 -1.63
N PRO A 214 -10.17 2.74 -0.93
CA PRO A 214 -9.18 3.81 -1.04
C PRO A 214 -7.80 3.34 -0.56
N TRP A 215 -6.74 4.05 -0.95
CA TRP A 215 -5.35 3.67 -0.68
C TRP A 215 -5.07 3.30 0.79
N ARG A 216 -5.69 4.03 1.74
CA ARG A 216 -5.60 3.76 3.18
C ARG A 216 -6.24 2.44 3.63
N ALA A 217 -7.27 1.96 2.92
CA ALA A 217 -7.95 0.69 3.17
C ALA A 217 -7.45 -0.45 2.26
N ASN A 218 -6.61 -0.15 1.27
CA ASN A 218 -6.19 -1.12 0.27
C ASN A 218 -4.93 -1.89 0.71
N LEU A 219 -5.05 -3.21 0.94
CA LEU A 219 -3.94 -4.07 1.35
C LEU A 219 -3.24 -4.72 0.14
N PRO A 220 -1.90 -4.82 0.12
CA PRO A 220 -1.13 -5.19 -1.07
C PRO A 220 -1.57 -6.49 -1.77
N ARG A 221 -1.79 -7.58 -1.03
CA ARG A 221 -2.18 -8.87 -1.63
C ARG A 221 -3.64 -8.91 -2.07
N ILE A 222 -4.51 -8.08 -1.49
CA ILE A 222 -5.90 -7.97 -1.93
C ILE A 222 -5.92 -7.25 -3.29
N GLU A 223 -5.24 -6.10 -3.40
CA GLU A 223 -5.09 -5.39 -4.69
C GLU A 223 -4.51 -6.30 -5.77
N THR A 224 -3.43 -7.02 -5.42
CA THR A 224 -2.79 -7.96 -6.35
C THR A 224 -3.79 -9.03 -6.82
N ARG A 225 -4.54 -9.63 -5.89
CA ARG A 225 -5.52 -10.69 -6.22
C ARG A 225 -6.58 -10.21 -7.20
N MET A 226 -7.10 -9.00 -7.01
CA MET A 226 -8.08 -8.40 -7.91
C MET A 226 -7.44 -8.03 -9.26
N TYR A 227 -6.23 -7.48 -9.23
CA TYR A 227 -5.56 -7.05 -10.45
C TYR A 227 -5.14 -8.19 -11.38
N LEU A 228 -4.88 -9.39 -10.83
CA LEU A 228 -4.64 -10.60 -11.64
C LEU A 228 -5.83 -10.97 -12.54
N GLU A 229 -7.05 -10.62 -12.14
CA GLU A 229 -8.25 -10.82 -12.93
C GLU A 229 -8.48 -9.68 -13.94
N GLN A 230 -8.00 -8.48 -13.63
CA GLN A 230 -8.24 -7.26 -14.40
C GLN A 230 -7.22 -7.01 -15.51
N TYR A 231 -5.95 -7.37 -15.28
CA TYR A 231 -4.87 -7.15 -16.24
C TYR A 231 -5.07 -7.96 -17.52
N GLY A 232 -5.08 -7.28 -18.67
CA GLY A 232 -5.37 -7.90 -19.97
C GLY A 232 -4.20 -8.58 -20.66
N GLY A 233 -2.99 -8.51 -20.11
CA GLY A 233 -1.80 -9.09 -20.74
C GLY A 233 -1.58 -8.51 -22.14
N SER A 234 -1.27 -9.35 -23.11
CA SER A 234 -1.08 -8.94 -24.51
C SER A 234 -2.36 -8.50 -25.22
N ALA A 235 -3.54 -8.68 -24.61
CA ALA A 235 -4.83 -8.36 -25.22
C ALA A 235 -5.18 -6.88 -25.15
N ASP A 236 -4.67 -6.12 -24.18
CA ASP A 236 -4.93 -4.68 -24.04
C ASP A 236 -4.44 -3.89 -25.26
N VAL A 237 -5.29 -3.02 -25.81
CA VAL A 237 -5.00 -2.21 -26.99
C VAL A 237 -5.08 -0.73 -26.62
N TRP A 238 -4.10 0.04 -27.06
CA TRP A 238 -4.08 1.49 -26.91
C TRP A 238 -4.61 2.19 -28.16
N ILE A 239 -5.25 3.33 -27.97
CA ILE A 239 -5.86 4.14 -29.02
C ILE A 239 -5.05 5.43 -29.15
N GLY A 240 -4.48 5.67 -30.32
CA GLY A 240 -3.84 6.93 -30.69
C GLY A 240 -4.39 7.43 -32.03
N LYS A 241 -3.51 7.87 -32.93
CA LYS A 241 -3.90 8.05 -34.35
C LYS A 241 -4.26 6.73 -35.03
N VAL A 242 -3.73 5.63 -34.51
CA VAL A 242 -3.99 4.24 -34.89
C VAL A 242 -4.09 3.40 -33.61
N LEU A 243 -4.61 2.18 -33.74
CA LEU A 243 -4.51 1.20 -32.66
C LEU A 243 -3.05 0.73 -32.54
N TYR A 244 -2.57 0.60 -31.30
CA TYR A 244 -1.21 0.14 -31.03
C TYR A 244 -1.15 -0.68 -29.74
N ARG A 245 -0.04 -1.39 -29.55
CA ARG A 245 0.25 -2.16 -28.33
C ARG A 245 1.55 -1.66 -27.73
N MET A 246 1.68 -1.87 -26.42
CA MET A 246 2.88 -1.55 -25.64
C MET A 246 3.40 -2.83 -24.98
N PRO A 247 4.21 -3.65 -25.69
CA PRO A 247 4.58 -4.99 -25.21
C PRO A 247 5.35 -4.97 -23.88
N LEU A 248 6.09 -3.90 -23.60
CA LEU A 248 6.80 -3.76 -22.32
C LEU A 248 5.85 -3.48 -21.15
N ILE A 249 4.67 -2.90 -21.40
CA ILE A 249 3.63 -2.62 -20.40
C ILE A 249 2.62 -3.78 -20.29
N CYS A 250 2.19 -4.30 -21.44
CA CYS A 250 1.07 -5.23 -21.62
C CYS A 250 1.58 -6.51 -22.28
N ASN A 251 1.87 -7.55 -21.48
CA ASN A 251 2.33 -8.84 -21.97
C ASN A 251 1.89 -9.99 -21.06
N ASP A 252 1.78 -11.19 -21.65
CA ASP A 252 1.31 -12.38 -20.95
C ASP A 252 2.36 -12.94 -19.99
N LEU A 253 3.65 -12.71 -20.26
CA LEU A 253 4.73 -13.15 -19.38
C LEU A 253 4.62 -12.54 -17.98
N TYR A 254 4.29 -11.26 -17.88
CA TYR A 254 4.04 -10.60 -16.59
C TYR A 254 2.86 -11.24 -15.85
N LEU A 255 1.77 -11.54 -16.56
CA LEU A 255 0.59 -12.16 -15.96
C LEU A 255 0.87 -13.59 -15.48
N GLU A 256 1.56 -14.39 -16.29
CA GLU A 256 1.95 -15.76 -15.97
C GLU A 256 2.90 -15.79 -14.76
N ALA A 257 3.93 -14.94 -14.76
CA ALA A 257 4.85 -14.81 -13.64
C ALA A 257 4.13 -14.38 -12.35
N ALA A 258 3.21 -13.43 -12.45
CA ALA A 258 2.44 -12.94 -11.32
C ALA A 258 1.48 -13.99 -10.75
N LYS A 259 0.81 -14.77 -11.60
CA LYS A 259 -0.02 -15.90 -11.17
C LYS A 259 0.83 -16.97 -10.48
N ALA A 260 1.96 -17.37 -11.07
CA ALA A 260 2.85 -18.36 -10.46
C ALA A 260 3.41 -17.91 -9.09
N ASP A 261 3.74 -16.62 -8.97
CA ASP A 261 4.17 -16.02 -7.71
C ASP A 261 3.04 -16.01 -6.67
N PHE A 262 1.83 -15.61 -7.07
CA PHE A 262 0.67 -15.55 -6.19
C PHE A 262 0.25 -16.95 -5.70
N SER A 263 0.19 -17.95 -6.57
CA SER A 263 -0.09 -19.34 -6.16
C SER A 263 0.98 -19.88 -5.21
N SER A 264 2.24 -19.45 -5.36
CA SER A 264 3.32 -19.81 -4.42
C SER A 264 3.18 -19.12 -3.06
N PHE A 265 2.73 -17.87 -3.04
CA PHE A 265 2.31 -17.17 -1.82
C PHE A 265 1.15 -17.90 -1.12
N GLN A 266 0.10 -18.27 -1.85
CA GLN A 266 -1.07 -18.96 -1.30
C GLN A 266 -0.73 -20.31 -0.68
N ARG A 267 0.05 -21.14 -1.36
CA ARG A 267 0.53 -22.43 -0.82
C ARG A 267 1.26 -22.23 0.51
N ARG A 268 2.10 -21.20 0.59
CA ARG A 268 2.82 -20.86 1.83
C ARG A 268 1.85 -20.40 2.92
N CYS A 269 0.86 -19.59 2.56
CA CYS A 269 -0.15 -19.14 3.51
C CYS A 269 -0.95 -20.30 4.12
N ARG A 270 -1.36 -21.27 3.30
CA ARG A 270 -2.08 -22.46 3.78
C ARG A 270 -1.21 -23.32 4.72
N LEU A 271 0.08 -23.45 4.45
CA LEU A 271 1.03 -24.16 5.32
C LEU A 271 1.25 -23.43 6.65
N GLU A 272 1.48 -22.12 6.61
CA GLU A 272 1.66 -21.28 7.78
C GLU A 272 0.39 -21.24 8.64
N TRP A 273 -0.78 -21.12 8.02
CA TRP A 273 -2.07 -21.18 8.70
C TRP A 273 -2.29 -22.52 9.42
N ASN A 274 -1.99 -23.64 8.77
CA ASN A 274 -2.06 -24.95 9.42
C ASN A 274 -1.14 -25.03 10.65
N GLY A 275 0.07 -24.46 10.57
CA GLY A 275 0.98 -24.36 11.71
C GLY A 275 0.45 -23.46 12.83
N LEU A 276 -0.17 -22.33 12.48
CA LEU A 276 -0.80 -21.42 13.44
C LEU A 276 -2.00 -22.09 14.14
N ARG A 277 -2.85 -22.79 13.39
CA ARG A 277 -3.99 -23.53 13.93
C ARG A 277 -3.56 -24.61 14.92
N LYS A 278 -2.54 -25.42 14.58
CA LYS A 278 -1.98 -26.40 15.52
C LYS A 278 -1.42 -25.76 16.79
N TRP A 279 -0.79 -24.60 16.67
CA TRP A 279 -0.30 -23.84 17.83
C TRP A 279 -1.46 -23.29 18.67
N TYR A 280 -2.52 -22.80 18.03
CA TYR A 280 -3.74 -22.33 18.68
C TYR A 280 -4.41 -23.47 19.47
N ASP A 281 -4.57 -24.65 18.85
CA ASP A 281 -5.17 -25.83 19.49
C ASP A 281 -4.31 -26.35 20.65
N LYS A 282 -2.98 -26.40 20.47
CA LYS A 282 -2.03 -26.84 21.52
C LYS A 282 -2.13 -25.99 22.80
N ASN A 283 -2.42 -24.70 22.65
CA ASN A 283 -2.51 -23.75 23.78
C ASN A 283 -3.95 -23.55 24.28
N ASP A 284 -4.91 -24.31 23.75
CA ASP A 284 -6.34 -24.25 24.11
C ASP A 284 -6.90 -22.82 24.11
N LEU A 285 -6.52 -22.02 23.10
CA LEU A 285 -6.88 -20.60 23.06
C LEU A 285 -8.38 -20.36 22.85
N GLY A 286 -9.12 -21.38 22.42
CA GLY A 286 -10.58 -21.38 22.41
C GLY A 286 -11.20 -21.26 23.81
N ALA A 287 -10.56 -21.82 24.84
CA ALA A 287 -10.97 -21.66 26.22
C ALA A 287 -10.81 -20.22 26.73
N PHE A 288 -10.02 -19.40 26.02
CA PHE A 288 -9.80 -17.98 26.29
C PHE A 288 -10.58 -17.06 25.34
N GLY A 289 -11.67 -17.56 24.75
CA GLY A 289 -12.60 -16.75 23.94
C GLY A 289 -12.12 -16.38 22.53
N VAL A 290 -10.95 -16.84 22.10
CA VAL A 290 -10.46 -16.60 20.73
C VAL A 290 -11.04 -17.65 19.81
N THR A 291 -11.73 -17.28 18.73
CA THR A 291 -12.26 -18.26 17.76
C THR A 291 -11.25 -18.58 16.65
N PRO A 292 -11.36 -19.75 15.97
CA PRO A 292 -10.51 -20.07 14.82
C PRO A 292 -10.61 -19.03 13.68
N GLU A 293 -11.78 -18.45 13.47
CA GLU A 293 -12.03 -17.40 12.46
C GLU A 293 -11.26 -16.13 12.79
N ARG A 294 -11.22 -15.73 14.07
CA ARG A 294 -10.43 -14.57 14.51
C ARG A 294 -8.93 -14.82 14.38
N ALA A 295 -8.46 -16.02 14.70
CA ALA A 295 -7.08 -16.41 14.47
C ALA A 295 -6.71 -16.40 12.97
N LEU A 296 -7.61 -16.85 12.10
CA LEU A 296 -7.43 -16.79 10.65
C LEU A 296 -7.40 -15.35 10.15
N ARG A 297 -8.30 -14.49 10.64
CA ARG A 297 -8.33 -13.06 10.31
C ARG A 297 -7.03 -12.36 10.72
N ALA A 298 -6.52 -12.63 11.92
CA ALA A 298 -5.24 -12.09 12.37
C ALA A 298 -4.07 -12.52 11.46
N TYR A 299 -4.06 -13.78 11.03
CA TYR A 299 -3.08 -14.28 10.07
C TYR A 299 -3.22 -13.62 8.70
N PHE A 300 -4.44 -13.52 8.18
CA PHE A 300 -4.74 -12.91 6.90
C PHE A 300 -4.28 -11.45 6.83
N LEU A 301 -4.57 -10.63 7.85
CA LEU A 301 -4.15 -9.23 7.89
C LEU A 301 -2.62 -9.09 7.84
N ALA A 302 -1.90 -9.96 8.55
CA ALA A 302 -0.44 -10.00 8.50
C ALA A 302 0.07 -10.42 7.11
N ALA A 303 -0.49 -11.49 6.55
CA ALA A 303 -0.08 -12.03 5.25
C ALA A 303 -0.44 -11.12 4.06
N ALA A 304 -1.52 -10.35 4.18
CA ALA A 304 -1.96 -9.42 3.14
C ALA A 304 -0.99 -8.24 2.95
N ASN A 305 -0.23 -7.88 4.00
CA ASN A 305 0.77 -6.82 3.98
C ASN A 305 2.20 -7.34 3.82
N ILE A 306 2.58 -8.39 4.56
CA ILE A 306 3.93 -8.97 4.58
C ILE A 306 3.92 -10.30 3.82
N PHE A 307 4.05 -10.26 2.50
CA PHE A 307 3.84 -11.43 1.64
C PHE A 307 5.15 -12.11 1.19
N GLU A 308 6.30 -11.52 1.50
CA GLU A 308 7.59 -11.99 1.03
C GLU A 308 7.95 -13.36 1.66
N PRO A 309 8.54 -14.30 0.89
CA PRO A 309 8.83 -15.66 1.37
C PRO A 309 9.69 -15.74 2.61
N ASN A 310 10.71 -14.88 2.69
CA ASN A 310 11.67 -14.84 3.78
C ASN A 310 11.16 -14.13 5.05
N ARG A 311 9.92 -13.63 5.06
CA ARG A 311 9.35 -12.87 6.18
C ARG A 311 8.23 -13.62 6.93
N ALA A 312 8.24 -14.95 6.88
CA ALA A 312 7.27 -15.79 7.58
C ALA A 312 7.26 -15.57 9.10
N ALA A 313 8.44 -15.34 9.70
CA ALA A 313 8.55 -15.05 11.13
C ALA A 313 7.77 -13.78 11.51
N GLU A 314 7.84 -12.73 10.68
CA GLU A 314 7.11 -11.48 10.91
C GLU A 314 5.59 -11.70 10.81
N ARG A 315 5.10 -12.40 9.78
CA ARG A 315 3.67 -12.75 9.65
C ARG A 315 3.14 -13.52 10.86
N LEU A 316 3.87 -14.57 11.27
CA LEU A 316 3.47 -15.42 12.38
C LEU A 316 3.56 -14.69 13.72
N ALA A 317 4.57 -13.84 13.91
CA ALA A 317 4.71 -13.02 15.12
C ALA A 317 3.55 -12.02 15.24
N TRP A 318 3.16 -11.35 14.15
CA TRP A 318 1.97 -10.50 14.12
C TRP A 318 0.73 -11.31 14.50
N ALA A 319 0.43 -12.38 13.77
CA ALA A 319 -0.80 -13.16 13.97
C ALA A 319 -0.92 -13.70 15.40
N ARG A 320 0.16 -14.28 15.93
CA ARG A 320 0.20 -14.81 17.30
C ARG A 320 0.07 -13.72 18.35
N THR A 321 0.64 -12.54 18.12
CA THR A 321 0.53 -11.41 19.05
C THR A 321 -0.91 -10.94 19.17
N VAL A 322 -1.61 -10.78 18.05
CA VAL A 322 -3.04 -10.41 18.03
C VAL A 322 -3.87 -11.47 18.75
N VAL A 323 -3.68 -12.75 18.41
CA VAL A 323 -4.40 -13.87 19.04
C VAL A 323 -4.14 -13.94 20.55
N MET A 324 -2.90 -13.75 20.98
CA MET A 324 -2.57 -13.75 22.42
C MET A 324 -3.11 -12.52 23.14
N ALA A 325 -3.06 -11.34 22.52
CA ALA A 325 -3.61 -10.13 23.12
C ALA A 325 -5.11 -10.29 23.36
N GLU A 326 -5.83 -10.89 22.41
CA GLU A 326 -7.26 -11.21 22.55
C GLU A 326 -7.53 -12.20 23.69
N ALA A 327 -6.77 -13.30 23.76
CA ALA A 327 -6.90 -14.29 24.84
C ALA A 327 -6.63 -13.68 26.23
N VAL A 328 -5.64 -12.79 26.33
CA VAL A 328 -5.31 -12.08 27.58
C VAL A 328 -6.41 -11.08 27.93
N SER A 329 -6.90 -10.30 26.97
CA SER A 329 -8.03 -9.37 27.19
C SER A 329 -9.26 -10.10 27.70
N TRP A 330 -9.60 -11.25 27.12
CA TRP A 330 -10.70 -12.09 27.59
C TRP A 330 -10.48 -12.56 29.04
N TYR A 331 -9.28 -13.06 29.38
CA TYR A 331 -8.95 -13.50 30.75
C TYR A 331 -9.05 -12.37 31.78
N LEU A 332 -8.63 -11.15 31.39
CA LEU A 332 -8.71 -9.96 32.25
C LEU A 332 -10.15 -9.46 32.43
N GLN A 333 -11.02 -9.68 31.44
CA GLN A 333 -12.45 -9.33 31.49
C GLN A 333 -13.29 -10.35 32.27
N CYS A 334 -12.98 -11.64 32.16
CA CYS A 334 -13.65 -12.68 32.91
C CYS A 334 -13.34 -12.53 34.42
N ASN A 335 -14.38 -12.25 35.21
CA ASN A 335 -14.36 -11.92 36.64
C ASN A 335 -13.82 -10.51 36.94
N SER A 336 -14.65 -9.51 36.65
CA SER A 336 -14.48 -8.09 36.99
C SER A 336 -14.28 -7.92 38.50
N GLY A 337 -13.03 -7.81 38.95
CA GLY A 337 -12.77 -7.56 40.37
C GLY A 337 -11.33 -7.40 40.83
N ASP A 338 -10.31 -7.70 40.04
CA ASP A 338 -8.98 -7.80 40.63
C ASP A 338 -7.86 -7.22 39.75
N GLY A 339 -7.47 -5.98 40.06
CA GLY A 339 -6.21 -5.39 39.57
C GLY A 339 -4.99 -6.28 39.84
N SER A 340 -5.10 -7.22 40.79
CA SER A 340 -4.04 -8.20 41.05
C SER A 340 -3.85 -9.21 39.91
N LYS A 341 -4.84 -9.54 39.06
CA LYS A 341 -4.60 -10.44 37.89
C LYS A 341 -3.56 -9.87 36.94
N ARG A 342 -3.74 -8.60 36.56
CA ARG A 342 -2.83 -7.86 35.68
C ARG A 342 -1.45 -7.75 36.32
N GLU A 343 -1.38 -7.35 37.59
CA GLU A 343 -0.11 -7.24 38.33
C GLU A 343 0.61 -8.60 38.45
N ARG A 344 -0.12 -9.71 38.62
CA ARG A 344 0.46 -11.06 38.62
C ARG A 344 1.03 -11.43 37.26
N LEU A 345 0.34 -11.16 36.16
CA LEU A 345 0.88 -11.40 34.82
C LEU A 345 2.18 -10.62 34.59
N VAL A 346 2.20 -9.33 34.95
CA VAL A 346 3.40 -8.47 34.85
C VAL A 346 4.54 -9.03 35.70
N ARG A 347 4.29 -9.36 36.97
CA ARG A 347 5.30 -9.93 37.89
C ARG A 347 5.86 -11.27 37.39
N ASN A 348 5.04 -12.11 36.79
CA ASN A 348 5.48 -13.39 36.22
C ASN A 348 6.37 -13.19 34.99
N LEU A 349 6.10 -12.18 34.16
CA LEU A 349 6.98 -11.81 33.04
C LEU A 349 8.33 -11.25 33.52
N GLU A 350 8.38 -10.55 34.67
CA GLU A 350 9.61 -10.08 35.30
C GLU A 350 10.48 -11.22 35.86
N ASN A 351 9.87 -12.12 36.64
CA ASN A 351 10.60 -13.21 37.32
C ASN A 351 11.17 -14.26 36.36
N SER A 352 10.62 -14.35 35.14
CA SER A 352 11.09 -15.29 34.11
C SER A 352 12.48 -14.93 33.55
N GLY A 353 12.93 -13.67 33.67
CA GLY A 353 14.23 -13.21 33.17
C GLY A 353 15.43 -13.59 34.03
N ARG A 354 15.24 -14.07 35.28
CA ARG A 354 16.34 -14.40 36.19
C ARG A 354 16.77 -15.88 36.18
N ASN A 355 15.99 -16.79 35.58
CA ASN A 355 16.17 -18.25 35.71
C ASN A 355 16.48 -18.98 34.39
N GLU A 356 16.91 -18.28 33.33
CA GLU A 356 17.10 -18.88 32.00
C GLU A 356 18.33 -19.78 31.83
N LEU A 357 19.20 -19.90 32.84
CA LEU A 357 20.33 -20.83 32.79
C LEU A 357 19.98 -22.29 33.13
N THR A 358 18.71 -22.63 33.38
CA THR A 358 18.35 -24.01 33.78
C THR A 358 17.10 -24.54 33.09
N SER A 359 17.36 -25.46 32.16
CA SER A 359 16.56 -26.64 31.81
C SER A 359 15.21 -26.44 31.12
N TYR A 360 15.16 -26.99 29.90
CA TYR A 360 14.00 -27.29 29.06
C TYR A 360 12.97 -28.26 29.71
N ARG A 361 13.14 -28.66 30.97
CA ARG A 361 12.18 -29.46 31.73
C ARG A 361 12.16 -28.98 33.19
N MET A 362 10.96 -28.62 33.64
CA MET A 362 10.59 -28.11 34.97
C MET A 362 10.92 -26.64 35.25
N CYS A 363 9.97 -25.77 34.93
CA CYS A 363 9.99 -24.35 35.29
C CYS A 363 9.83 -24.18 36.81
N VAL A 364 10.89 -23.79 37.50
CA VAL A 364 10.91 -23.51 38.95
C VAL A 364 10.18 -22.18 39.27
N GLY A 365 9.98 -21.30 38.29
CA GLY A 365 9.37 -19.97 38.47
C GLY A 365 7.84 -19.92 38.59
N CYS A 366 7.13 -21.03 38.34
CA CYS A 366 5.66 -21.10 38.45
C CYS A 366 5.18 -21.81 39.74
N ARG A 367 6.06 -22.02 40.73
CA ARG A 367 5.77 -22.81 41.95
C ARG A 367 4.75 -22.16 42.92
N GLY A 368 4.24 -20.97 42.62
CA GLY A 368 3.24 -20.26 43.43
C GLY A 368 1.98 -19.81 42.66
N LEU A 369 1.76 -20.31 41.45
CA LEU A 369 0.52 -20.05 40.69
C LEU A 369 -0.52 -21.11 41.07
N GLU A 370 -1.54 -20.69 41.83
CA GLU A 370 -2.66 -21.56 42.22
C GLU A 370 -3.67 -21.78 41.08
N ASP A 371 -3.69 -20.91 40.05
CA ASP A 371 -4.60 -20.99 38.90
C ASP A 371 -3.95 -21.69 37.68
N PRO A 372 -4.41 -22.90 37.29
CA PRO A 372 -3.96 -23.60 36.08
C PRO A 372 -4.17 -22.79 34.79
N THR A 373 -5.19 -21.93 34.77
CA THR A 373 -5.61 -21.12 33.61
C THR A 373 -4.59 -20.02 33.33
N GLU A 374 -4.21 -19.26 34.37
CA GLU A 374 -3.15 -18.23 34.28
C GLU A 374 -1.81 -18.85 33.85
N LYS A 375 -1.50 -20.05 34.35
CA LYS A 375 -0.27 -20.77 34.00
C LYS A 375 -0.24 -21.17 32.51
N ALA A 376 -1.35 -21.67 31.97
CA ALA A 376 -1.47 -22.02 30.55
C ALA A 376 -1.28 -20.78 29.66
N LEU A 377 -1.93 -19.67 30.01
CA LEU A 377 -1.81 -18.40 29.30
C LEU A 377 -0.37 -17.88 29.28
N LEU A 378 0.33 -17.93 30.42
CA LEU A 378 1.74 -17.53 30.51
C LEU A 378 2.67 -18.40 29.67
N TYR A 379 2.40 -19.71 29.55
CA TYR A 379 3.16 -20.56 28.62
C TYR A 379 2.92 -20.17 27.16
N ALA A 380 1.69 -19.87 26.78
CA ALA A 380 1.36 -19.42 25.43
C ALA A 380 2.02 -18.07 25.09
N ILE A 381 2.03 -17.10 26.03
CA ILE A 381 2.77 -15.83 25.88
C ILE A 381 4.28 -16.09 25.70
N ARG A 382 4.85 -17.01 26.48
CA ARG A 382 6.26 -17.40 26.35
C ARG A 382 6.57 -18.05 25.00
N ASP A 383 5.65 -18.87 24.47
CA ASP A 383 5.78 -19.44 23.12
C ASP A 383 5.84 -18.33 22.05
N VAL A 384 5.18 -17.18 22.25
CA VAL A 384 5.30 -16.00 21.36
C VAL A 384 6.63 -15.26 21.56
N ILE A 385 7.04 -15.04 22.81
CA ILE A 385 8.29 -14.35 23.15
C ILE A 385 9.53 -15.13 22.65
N ASN A 386 9.47 -16.46 22.68
CA ASN A 386 10.56 -17.33 22.26
C ASN A 386 10.64 -17.54 20.73
N LEU A 387 9.76 -16.92 19.94
CA LEU A 387 9.83 -16.98 18.47
C LEU A 387 11.00 -16.19 17.90
N ALA A 388 11.49 -15.19 18.64
CA ALA A 388 12.54 -14.33 18.15
C ALA A 388 13.91 -15.02 18.25
N ARG A 389 14.63 -15.05 17.13
CA ARG A 389 15.86 -15.82 16.95
C ARG A 389 17.15 -15.07 17.36
N TYR A 390 17.02 -13.88 17.93
CA TYR A 390 18.14 -12.97 18.18
C TYR A 390 18.44 -12.83 19.68
N ASP A 391 19.72 -12.76 20.02
CA ASP A 391 20.19 -12.46 21.37
C ASP A 391 19.64 -11.09 21.80
N ASN A 392 18.86 -11.05 22.88
CA ASN A 392 18.06 -9.93 23.44
C ASN A 392 16.63 -9.74 22.95
N ALA A 393 16.16 -10.46 21.92
CA ALA A 393 14.78 -10.28 21.45
C ALA A 393 13.74 -10.73 22.46
N SER A 394 14.02 -11.78 23.24
CA SER A 394 13.14 -12.25 24.32
C SER A 394 12.96 -11.20 25.43
N TYR A 395 14.01 -10.42 25.74
CA TYR A 395 13.92 -9.32 26.70
C TYR A 395 13.04 -8.19 26.16
N GLY A 396 13.31 -7.72 24.93
CA GLY A 396 12.53 -6.66 24.31
C GLY A 396 11.05 -7.02 24.17
N LEU A 397 10.74 -8.26 23.79
CA LEU A 397 9.36 -8.73 23.68
C LEU A 397 8.68 -8.77 25.04
N ARG A 398 9.37 -9.24 26.10
CA ARG A 398 8.81 -9.19 27.46
C ARG A 398 8.46 -7.76 27.86
N GLU A 399 9.33 -6.82 27.58
CA GLU A 399 9.10 -5.43 27.94
C GLU A 399 7.94 -4.82 27.15
N ALA A 400 7.83 -5.14 25.84
CA ALA A 400 6.68 -4.74 25.03
C ALA A 400 5.35 -5.31 25.59
N TRP A 401 5.31 -6.59 25.96
CA TRP A 401 4.14 -7.23 26.57
C TRP A 401 3.79 -6.63 27.93
N LYS A 402 4.79 -6.30 28.77
CA LYS A 402 4.55 -5.61 30.05
C LYS A 402 3.95 -4.23 29.84
N GLN A 403 4.53 -3.43 28.94
CA GLN A 403 4.02 -2.09 28.66
C GLN A 403 2.57 -2.15 28.16
N TRP A 404 2.27 -3.09 27.26
CA TRP A 404 0.89 -3.33 26.80
C TRP A 404 -0.04 -3.70 27.97
N LEU A 405 0.33 -4.68 28.80
CA LEU A 405 -0.44 -5.08 29.98
C LEU A 405 -0.71 -3.90 30.92
N MET A 406 0.29 -3.06 31.18
CA MET A 406 0.16 -1.89 32.05
C MET A 406 -0.76 -0.82 31.45
N SER A 407 -0.77 -0.68 30.13
CA SER A 407 -1.67 0.23 29.39
C SER A 407 -3.08 -0.32 29.18
N TRP A 408 -3.30 -1.62 29.42
CA TRP A 408 -4.57 -2.29 29.16
C TRP A 408 -5.72 -1.71 29.98
N THR A 409 -6.90 -1.56 29.36
CA THR A 409 -8.12 -1.03 30.01
C THR A 409 -9.37 -1.88 29.71
N VAL A 410 -10.38 -1.84 30.59
CA VAL A 410 -11.61 -2.67 30.44
C VAL A 410 -12.42 -2.34 29.17
N LYS A 411 -12.23 -1.15 28.57
CA LYS A 411 -12.86 -0.78 27.29
C LYS A 411 -12.25 -1.50 26.07
N GLU A 412 -11.20 -2.29 26.26
CA GLU A 412 -10.41 -2.97 25.22
C GLU A 412 -11.01 -4.33 24.76
N SER A 413 -12.32 -4.39 24.53
CA SER A 413 -13.02 -5.65 24.25
C SER A 413 -13.41 -5.83 22.79
N HIS A 414 -12.76 -6.81 22.16
CA HIS A 414 -13.22 -7.71 21.08
C HIS A 414 -12.74 -7.47 19.65
N GLU A 415 -11.95 -6.43 19.35
CA GLU A 415 -11.45 -6.22 17.98
C GLU A 415 -9.93 -5.99 17.86
N PRO A 416 -9.30 -6.49 16.78
CA PRO A 416 -7.84 -6.44 16.58
C PRO A 416 -7.27 -5.04 16.30
N CYS A 417 -8.08 -3.98 16.39
CA CYS A 417 -7.76 -2.62 15.92
C CYS A 417 -7.68 -1.57 17.04
N GLU A 418 -7.26 -1.96 18.23
CA GLU A 418 -7.05 -1.02 19.34
C GLU A 418 -5.60 -0.52 19.37
N GLY A 419 -5.38 0.76 19.65
CA GLY A 419 -4.07 1.40 19.48
C GLY A 419 -2.94 0.80 20.33
N ASN A 420 -3.24 0.35 21.56
CA ASN A 420 -2.24 -0.32 22.41
C ASN A 420 -1.81 -1.67 21.83
N THR A 421 -2.77 -2.50 21.40
CA THR A 421 -2.51 -3.81 20.76
C THR A 421 -1.77 -3.64 19.44
N THR A 422 -2.10 -2.60 18.69
CA THR A 422 -1.44 -2.22 17.44
C THR A 422 0.04 -1.89 17.67
N LEU A 423 0.37 -1.11 18.71
CA LEU A 423 1.75 -0.83 19.09
C LEU A 423 2.50 -2.10 19.53
N LEU A 424 1.85 -2.98 20.28
CA LEU A 424 2.42 -4.28 20.64
C LEU A 424 2.77 -5.11 19.39
N VAL A 425 1.91 -5.12 18.38
CA VAL A 425 2.17 -5.78 17.09
C VAL A 425 3.37 -5.16 16.38
N VAL A 426 3.43 -3.83 16.25
CA VAL A 426 4.57 -3.14 15.60
C VAL A 426 5.88 -3.47 16.32
N ARG A 427 5.91 -3.33 17.66
CA ARG A 427 7.10 -3.66 18.45
C ARG A 427 7.49 -5.12 18.29
N THR A 428 6.51 -6.03 18.29
CA THR A 428 6.77 -7.45 18.10
C THR A 428 7.37 -7.73 16.73
N LEU A 429 6.90 -7.08 15.67
CA LEU A 429 7.47 -7.18 14.33
C LEU A 429 8.91 -6.65 14.27
N GLU A 430 9.16 -5.46 14.83
CA GLU A 430 10.49 -4.86 14.82
C GLU A 430 11.49 -5.64 15.67
N ILE A 431 11.07 -6.22 16.80
CA ILE A 431 11.94 -7.06 17.64
C ILE A 431 12.19 -8.41 16.99
N SER A 432 11.14 -9.08 16.48
CA SER A 432 11.25 -10.40 15.85
C SER A 432 12.07 -10.38 14.56
N SER A 433 12.16 -9.21 13.91
CA SER A 433 12.99 -8.99 12.73
C SER A 433 14.41 -8.49 13.03
N GLY A 434 14.75 -8.23 14.30
CA GLY A 434 16.04 -7.70 14.71
C GLY A 434 16.23 -6.19 14.47
N ARG A 435 15.20 -5.49 13.99
CA ARG A 435 15.26 -4.06 13.65
C ARG A 435 15.14 -3.12 14.86
N HIS A 436 14.55 -3.60 15.96
CA HIS A 436 14.30 -2.78 17.16
C HIS A 436 15.56 -2.36 17.94
N SER A 437 16.61 -3.20 17.94
CA SER A 437 17.86 -2.89 18.68
C SER A 437 18.66 -1.71 18.09
N LEU A 438 18.34 -1.31 16.85
CA LEU A 438 18.97 -0.20 16.14
C LEU A 438 18.32 1.16 16.47
N THR A 439 17.08 1.16 16.99
CA THR A 439 16.31 2.39 17.25
C THR A 439 16.55 2.99 18.64
N GLU A 440 16.90 2.20 19.67
CA GLU A 440 17.18 2.72 21.03
C GLU A 440 18.55 3.41 21.17
N LYS A 441 19.51 3.12 20.28
CA LYS A 441 20.90 3.58 20.42
C LYS A 441 21.24 4.90 19.73
N ASN A 442 20.32 5.48 18.95
CA ASN A 442 20.60 6.66 18.13
C ASN A 442 19.68 7.84 18.50
N SER A 443 20.14 9.06 18.19
CA SER A 443 19.47 10.37 18.35
C SER A 443 18.12 10.53 17.61
N ASN A 444 17.48 9.43 17.21
CA ASN A 444 16.33 9.31 16.30
C ASN A 444 15.02 8.97 17.03
N HIS A 445 15.02 9.05 18.37
CA HIS A 445 13.90 8.71 19.23
C HIS A 445 12.63 9.54 18.95
N SER A 446 12.77 10.78 18.45
CA SER A 446 11.63 11.68 18.21
C SER A 446 10.76 11.24 17.02
N GLU A 447 11.37 10.81 15.91
CA GLU A 447 10.64 10.34 14.71
C GLU A 447 9.93 9.01 14.97
N TYR A 448 10.59 8.07 15.64
CA TYR A 448 10.00 6.77 15.98
C TYR A 448 8.83 6.94 16.95
N CYS A 449 8.96 7.78 17.98
CA CYS A 449 7.83 8.12 18.86
C CYS A 449 6.68 8.80 18.12
N CYS A 450 6.96 9.61 17.10
CA CYS A 450 5.90 10.19 16.28
C CYS A 450 5.13 9.11 15.52
N LEU A 451 5.83 8.14 14.91
CA LEU A 451 5.21 7.00 14.24
C LEU A 451 4.36 6.16 15.21
N GLU A 452 4.86 5.87 16.42
CA GLU A 452 4.10 5.18 17.46
C GLU A 452 2.84 5.97 17.85
N ARG A 453 2.99 7.27 18.16
CA ARG A 453 1.88 8.14 18.56
C ARG A 453 0.79 8.20 17.49
N LEU A 454 1.15 8.43 16.23
CA LEU A 454 0.21 8.51 15.12
C LEU A 454 -0.50 7.17 14.91
N THR A 455 0.27 6.09 14.82
CA THR A 455 -0.30 4.75 14.58
C THR A 455 -1.26 4.35 15.70
N SER A 456 -0.89 4.61 16.97
CA SER A 456 -1.76 4.36 18.11
C SER A 456 -3.03 5.22 18.07
N SER A 457 -2.90 6.53 17.76
CA SER A 457 -4.03 7.46 17.70
C SER A 457 -5.04 7.04 16.62
N ILE A 458 -4.55 6.76 15.41
CA ILE A 458 -5.34 6.29 14.27
C ILE A 458 -6.10 5.02 14.64
N CYS A 459 -5.39 4.01 15.17
CA CYS A 459 -6.01 2.73 15.46
C CYS A 459 -7.02 2.83 16.62
N CYS A 460 -6.72 3.58 17.69
CA CYS A 460 -7.70 3.86 18.76
C CYS A 460 -9.01 4.48 18.24
N LYS A 461 -8.91 5.48 17.35
CA LYS A 461 -10.10 6.12 16.76
C LYS A 461 -10.87 5.16 15.87
N LEU A 462 -10.18 4.36 15.05
CA LEU A 462 -10.80 3.35 14.19
C LEU A 462 -11.50 2.24 14.99
N GLY A 463 -10.84 1.69 16.02
CA GLY A 463 -11.43 0.67 16.90
C GLY A 463 -12.70 1.17 17.60
N SER A 464 -12.71 2.44 18.02
CA SER A 464 -13.90 3.06 18.62
C SER A 464 -15.09 3.12 17.66
N ARG A 465 -14.86 3.25 16.34
CA ARG A 465 -15.96 3.26 15.35
C ARG A 465 -16.60 1.91 15.17
N VAL A 466 -15.81 0.84 15.14
CA VAL A 466 -16.37 -0.50 14.96
C VAL A 466 -17.29 -0.88 16.12
N LEU A 467 -16.98 -0.39 17.33
CA LEU A 467 -17.85 -0.53 18.50
C LEU A 467 -19.15 0.30 18.38
N VAL A 468 -19.10 1.49 17.77
CA VAL A 468 -20.24 2.43 17.66
C VAL A 468 -21.19 2.11 16.49
N GLN A 469 -20.73 1.42 15.44
CA GLN A 469 -21.61 0.95 14.36
C GLN A 469 -22.75 0.01 14.86
N ASN A 470 -22.67 -0.44 16.12
CA ASN A 470 -23.72 -1.21 16.81
C ASN A 470 -24.71 -0.37 17.65
N GLY A 471 -24.66 0.97 17.62
CA GLY A 471 -25.61 1.87 18.28
C GLY A 471 -25.30 3.35 18.04
N VAL A 472 -26.15 4.09 17.30
CA VAL A 472 -25.72 5.32 16.59
C VAL A 472 -26.10 6.64 17.27
N ASN A 473 -25.14 7.60 17.22
CA ASN A 473 -25.37 9.06 17.14
C ASN A 473 -24.43 9.63 16.03
N MET A 474 -24.98 10.29 15.00
CA MET A 474 -24.32 10.50 13.68
C MET A 474 -23.24 11.60 13.65
N GLU A 475 -23.42 12.72 14.37
CA GLU A 475 -22.51 13.89 14.25
C GLU A 475 -21.10 13.63 14.80
N LYS A 476 -20.93 12.73 15.78
CA LYS A 476 -19.62 12.39 16.36
C LYS A 476 -18.76 11.50 15.44
N VAL A 477 -19.36 10.88 14.43
CA VAL A 477 -18.68 9.93 13.53
C VAL A 477 -17.93 10.68 12.42
N GLU A 478 -18.54 11.73 11.86
CA GLU A 478 -17.95 12.54 10.77
C GLU A 478 -16.69 13.31 11.21
N ASP A 479 -16.71 13.92 12.40
CA ASP A 479 -15.55 14.64 12.97
C ASP A 479 -14.38 13.68 13.25
N SER A 480 -14.69 12.47 13.72
CA SER A 480 -13.70 11.40 13.88
C SER A 480 -13.08 11.00 12.54
N GLU A 481 -13.89 10.84 11.49
CA GLU A 481 -13.48 10.46 10.13
C GLU A 481 -12.46 11.43 9.55
N CYS A 482 -12.78 12.72 9.60
CA CYS A 482 -11.87 13.77 9.18
C CYS A 482 -10.52 13.69 9.94
N GLN A 483 -10.55 13.49 11.25
CA GLN A 483 -9.34 13.46 12.05
C GLN A 483 -8.43 12.24 11.76
N VAL A 484 -9.02 11.06 11.53
CA VAL A 484 -8.24 9.87 11.13
C VAL A 484 -7.61 10.07 9.76
N ASP A 485 -8.31 10.73 8.86
CA ASP A 485 -7.82 10.99 7.51
C ASP A 485 -6.57 11.90 7.54
N ILE A 486 -6.62 12.98 8.34
CA ILE A 486 -5.48 13.87 8.57
C ILE A 486 -4.29 13.11 9.18
N GLU A 487 -4.54 12.29 10.21
CA GLU A 487 -3.46 11.52 10.84
C GLU A 487 -2.86 10.45 9.91
N MET A 488 -3.67 9.84 9.03
CA MET A 488 -3.18 8.93 8.00
C MET A 488 -2.30 9.67 6.98
N GLN A 489 -2.64 10.90 6.59
CA GLN A 489 -1.79 11.74 5.75
C GLN A 489 -0.47 12.10 6.46
N GLU A 490 -0.52 12.45 7.75
CA GLU A 490 0.68 12.70 8.56
C GLU A 490 1.57 11.46 8.62
N LEU A 491 0.98 10.29 8.88
CA LEU A 491 1.70 9.01 8.91
C LEU A 491 2.34 8.73 7.54
N ALA A 492 1.59 8.91 6.44
CA ALA A 492 2.12 8.76 5.09
C ALA A 492 3.31 9.69 4.83
N ARG A 493 3.23 10.96 5.26
CA ARG A 493 4.32 11.93 5.16
C ARG A 493 5.57 11.46 5.88
N PHE A 494 5.44 11.01 7.13
CA PHE A 494 6.58 10.47 7.88
C PHE A 494 7.15 9.22 7.22
N VAL A 495 6.33 8.33 6.67
CA VAL A 495 6.82 7.09 6.07
C VAL A 495 7.52 7.31 4.73
N LEU A 496 7.03 8.26 3.93
CA LEU A 496 7.51 8.52 2.57
C LEU A 496 8.60 9.60 2.47
N GLN A 497 8.59 10.62 3.34
CA GLN A 497 9.55 11.75 3.29
C GLN A 497 10.61 11.75 4.40
N SER A 498 10.50 10.89 5.43
CA SER A 498 11.46 10.91 6.55
C SER A 498 12.90 10.70 6.10
N CYS A 499 13.80 11.37 6.81
CA CYS A 499 15.25 11.30 6.69
C CYS A 499 15.76 9.86 6.90
N ASN A 500 17.00 9.57 6.46
CA ASN A 500 17.64 8.25 6.56
C ASN A 500 17.86 7.71 8.01
N SER A 501 17.24 8.31 9.02
CA SER A 501 17.38 8.03 10.44
C SER A 501 16.71 6.72 10.88
N ILE A 502 15.60 6.34 10.22
CA ILE A 502 14.85 5.09 10.48
C ILE A 502 14.82 4.23 9.22
N ASN A 503 15.01 2.92 9.39
CA ASN A 503 14.96 1.95 8.29
C ASN A 503 13.61 2.02 7.53
N LYS A 504 13.65 2.03 6.19
CA LYS A 504 12.45 2.10 5.33
C LYS A 504 11.43 1.00 5.66
N VAL A 505 11.87 -0.22 5.96
CA VAL A 505 11.00 -1.35 6.32
C VAL A 505 10.32 -1.12 7.68
N THR A 506 11.02 -0.53 8.65
CA THR A 506 10.44 -0.12 9.94
C THR A 506 9.33 0.90 9.72
N ARG A 507 9.59 1.96 8.93
CA ARG A 507 8.56 2.98 8.62
C ARG A 507 7.34 2.36 7.93
N GLN A 508 7.57 1.48 6.95
CA GLN A 508 6.49 0.76 6.27
C GLN A 508 5.69 -0.15 7.19
N THR A 509 6.31 -0.71 8.24
CA THR A 509 5.61 -1.55 9.22
C THR A 509 4.51 -0.78 9.95
N PHE A 510 4.77 0.47 10.36
CA PHE A 510 3.75 1.34 10.95
C PHE A 510 2.59 1.61 9.98
N LEU A 511 2.90 1.93 8.72
CA LEU A 511 1.87 2.17 7.71
C LEU A 511 1.04 0.92 7.40
N HIS A 512 1.67 -0.26 7.26
CA HIS A 512 0.97 -1.52 7.02
C HIS A 512 0.01 -1.88 8.15
N VAL A 513 0.45 -1.70 9.39
CA VAL A 513 -0.40 -1.95 10.56
C VAL A 513 -1.57 -0.96 10.60
N ALA A 514 -1.33 0.34 10.44
CA ALA A 514 -2.40 1.35 10.40
C ALA A 514 -3.41 1.10 9.26
N LYS A 515 -2.92 0.77 8.06
CA LYS A 515 -3.78 0.40 6.92
C LYS A 515 -4.59 -0.86 7.17
N SER A 516 -4.05 -1.83 7.90
CA SER A 516 -4.79 -3.04 8.28
C SER A 516 -5.94 -2.73 9.22
N CYS A 517 -5.72 -1.84 10.18
CA CYS A 517 -6.78 -1.37 11.07
C CYS A 517 -7.84 -0.55 10.32
N TYR A 518 -7.40 0.31 9.38
CA TYR A 518 -8.31 1.05 8.52
C TYR A 518 -9.15 0.11 7.66
N TYR A 519 -8.53 -0.88 7.03
CA TYR A 519 -9.21 -1.91 6.24
C TYR A 519 -10.29 -2.64 7.06
N VAL A 520 -9.96 -3.05 8.29
CA VAL A 520 -10.91 -3.71 9.19
C VAL A 520 -12.10 -2.81 9.52
N ALA A 521 -11.87 -1.53 9.84
CA ALA A 521 -12.95 -0.59 10.16
C ALA A 521 -13.77 -0.17 8.93
N HIS A 522 -13.19 -0.27 7.73
CA HIS A 522 -13.84 0.08 6.46
C HIS A 522 -14.71 -1.05 5.89
N CYS A 523 -14.39 -2.31 6.20
CA CYS A 523 -15.04 -3.47 5.58
C CYS A 523 -16.06 -4.14 6.49
N SER A 524 -17.16 -4.62 5.90
CA SER A 524 -18.04 -5.56 6.60
C SER A 524 -17.33 -6.89 6.88
N PRO A 525 -17.75 -7.65 7.91
CA PRO A 525 -17.21 -8.99 8.16
C PRO A 525 -17.28 -9.90 6.93
N GLU A 526 -18.39 -9.88 6.19
CA GLU A 526 -18.58 -10.67 4.97
C GLU A 526 -17.58 -10.31 3.86
N THR A 527 -17.25 -9.02 3.74
CA THR A 527 -16.25 -8.54 2.78
C THR A 527 -14.87 -9.11 3.13
N ILE A 528 -14.54 -9.12 4.42
CA ILE A 528 -13.27 -9.67 4.91
C ILE A 528 -13.21 -11.18 4.67
N ASP A 529 -14.29 -11.91 4.96
CA ASP A 529 -14.36 -13.36 4.74
C ASP A 529 -14.23 -13.71 3.25
N ASN A 530 -14.88 -12.93 2.37
CA ASN A 530 -14.72 -13.07 0.93
C ASN A 530 -13.28 -12.80 0.49
N HIS A 531 -12.61 -11.77 1.03
CA HIS A 531 -11.21 -11.50 0.72
C HIS A 531 -10.28 -12.59 1.26
N ILE A 532 -10.53 -13.14 2.46
CA ILE A 532 -9.79 -14.29 3.00
C ILE A 532 -9.91 -15.48 2.05
N SER A 533 -11.13 -15.81 1.62
CA SER A 533 -11.40 -16.88 0.68
C SER A 533 -10.62 -16.70 -0.62
N LYS A 534 -10.79 -15.55 -1.29
CA LYS A 534 -10.12 -15.24 -2.56
C LYS A 534 -8.59 -15.21 -2.47
N VAL A 535 -8.05 -14.66 -1.39
CA VAL A 535 -6.60 -14.41 -1.28
C VAL A 535 -5.85 -15.64 -0.79
N ILE A 536 -6.41 -16.47 0.10
CA ILE A 536 -5.68 -17.61 0.70
C ILE A 536 -6.11 -18.96 0.07
N PHE A 537 -7.38 -19.11 -0.30
CA PHE A 537 -7.97 -20.44 -0.52
C PHE A 537 -8.45 -20.69 -1.95
N GLU A 538 -8.70 -19.66 -2.76
CA GLU A 538 -9.07 -19.79 -4.18
C GLU A 538 -7.82 -19.72 -5.08
N ASP A 539 -7.53 -20.79 -5.83
CA ASP A 539 -6.32 -20.93 -6.66
C ASP A 539 -6.37 -20.19 -8.02
#